data_AF-A0A952K2M4-F1
#
_entry.id   AF-A0A952K2M4-F1
#
_cell.length_a   1.000
_cell.length_b   1.000
_cell.length_c   1.000
_cell.angle_alpha   90.00
_cell.angle_beta   90.00
_cell.angle_gamma   90.00
#
_symmetry.space_group_name_H-M   'P 1'
#
loop_
_entity.id
_entity.type
_entity.pdbx_description
1 polymer ?
#
loop_
_entity_poly.entity_id
_entity_poly.type
_entity_poly.pdbx_seq_one_letter_code
_entity_poly.pdbx_strand_id
1 'polypeptide(L)'
;MTSDQTATEEQHAAFAQVGLTYVIGDVLSEVYGFKAARRAILLGFAMNILAALTFWVTIYLPAADFYPNQEHFENIVHAYTQLIVAGLAGFIVGQTINAWVVVFIKERTKEKHLWARLVGSTFAGQLGDTVVFCSIAASAIGISTFGDFVTYTA
;
A
#
# COMPACT_ATOMS: atom_id res chain seq x y z
N MET A 1 -5.91 -13.24 29.24
CA MET A 1 -7.21 -13.26 28.55
C MET A 1 -7.52 -11.94 27.83
N THR A 2 -6.83 -10.84 28.13
CA THR A 2 -7.02 -9.52 27.50
C THR A 2 -6.19 -9.28 26.23
N SER A 3 -5.01 -9.90 26.08
CA SER A 3 -4.11 -9.69 24.93
C SER A 3 -4.61 -10.29 23.61
N ASP A 4 -5.43 -11.34 23.68
CA ASP A 4 -5.94 -12.07 22.51
C ASP A 4 -7.20 -11.39 21.92
N GLN A 5 -8.00 -10.74 22.79
CA GLN A 5 -9.15 -9.93 22.38
C GLN A 5 -8.73 -8.60 21.74
N THR A 6 -7.67 -7.96 22.24
CA THR A 6 -7.15 -6.72 21.64
C THR A 6 -6.59 -6.97 20.25
N ALA A 7 -5.88 -8.10 20.03
CA ALA A 7 -5.35 -8.47 18.73
C ALA A 7 -6.45 -8.76 17.69
N THR A 8 -7.55 -9.38 18.12
CA THR A 8 -8.71 -9.64 17.24
C THR A 8 -9.49 -8.37 16.90
N GLU A 9 -9.66 -7.44 17.84
CA GLU A 9 -10.26 -6.12 17.55
C GLU A 9 -9.40 -5.28 16.60
N GLU A 10 -8.08 -5.28 16.78
CA GLU A 10 -7.14 -4.61 15.88
C GLU A 10 -7.17 -5.20 14.47
N GLN A 11 -7.23 -6.54 14.34
CA GLN A 11 -7.42 -7.19 13.04
C GLN A 11 -8.75 -6.81 12.39
N HIS A 12 -9.85 -6.79 13.15
CA HIS A 12 -11.16 -6.39 12.62
C HIS A 12 -11.17 -4.92 12.16
N ALA A 13 -10.53 -4.03 12.92
CA ALA A 13 -10.38 -2.63 12.54
C ALA A 13 -9.55 -2.46 11.26
N ALA A 14 -8.47 -3.23 11.11
CA ALA A 14 -7.65 -3.23 9.90
C ALA A 14 -8.46 -3.69 8.67
N PHE A 15 -9.25 -4.77 8.78
CA PHE A 15 -10.12 -5.22 7.69
C PHE A 15 -11.21 -4.20 7.34
N ALA A 16 -11.81 -3.56 8.34
CA ALA A 16 -12.79 -2.51 8.12
C ALA A 16 -12.18 -1.29 7.41
N GLN A 17 -10.95 -0.92 7.76
CA GLN A 17 -10.23 0.20 7.16
C GLN A 17 -9.84 -0.07 5.70
N VAL A 18 -9.38 -1.29 5.40
CA VAL A 18 -9.11 -1.72 4.02
C VAL A 18 -10.41 -1.71 3.19
N GLY A 19 -11.51 -2.27 3.72
CA GLY A 19 -12.80 -2.28 3.04
C GLY A 19 -13.36 -0.88 2.76
N LEU A 20 -13.30 0.03 3.73
CA LEU A 20 -13.79 1.40 3.59
C LEU A 20 -13.03 2.17 2.49
N THR A 21 -11.71 1.98 2.41
CA THR A 21 -10.86 2.67 1.42
C THR A 21 -11.22 2.25 -0.01
N TYR A 22 -11.52 0.97 -0.23
CA TYR A 22 -11.97 0.48 -1.54
C TYR A 22 -13.35 1.04 -1.91
N VAL A 23 -14.32 1.03 -0.99
CA VAL A 23 -15.66 1.61 -1.24
C VAL A 23 -15.56 3.08 -1.60
N ILE A 24 -14.73 3.86 -0.90
CA ILE A 24 -14.49 5.27 -1.23
C ILE A 24 -13.86 5.42 -2.61
N GLY A 25 -12.87 4.58 -2.95
CA GLY A 25 -12.20 4.57 -4.25
C GLY A 25 -13.15 4.24 -5.42
N ASP A 26 -14.07 3.31 -5.21
CA ASP A 26 -15.07 2.91 -6.19
C ASP A 26 -16.09 4.03 -6.43
N VAL A 27 -16.61 4.63 -5.35
CA VAL A 27 -17.51 5.80 -5.44
C VAL A 27 -16.83 6.98 -6.13
N LEU A 28 -15.56 7.25 -5.82
CA LEU A 28 -14.78 8.30 -6.48
C LEU A 28 -14.64 8.05 -7.98
N SER A 29 -14.40 6.80 -8.37
CA SER A 29 -14.25 6.40 -9.77
C SER A 29 -15.57 6.45 -10.53
N GLU A 30 -16.69 6.12 -9.88
CA GLU A 30 -18.03 6.14 -10.48
C GLU A 30 -18.57 7.57 -10.64
N VAL A 31 -18.45 8.41 -9.61
CA VAL A 31 -19.01 9.78 -9.61
C VAL A 31 -18.12 10.74 -10.42
N TYR A 32 -16.81 10.65 -10.28
CA TYR A 32 -15.87 11.63 -10.85
C TYR A 32 -15.07 11.09 -12.04
N GLY A 33 -15.21 9.80 -12.35
CA GLY A 33 -14.54 9.14 -13.46
C GLY A 33 -13.06 8.84 -13.19
N PHE A 34 -12.50 7.98 -14.04
CA PHE A 34 -11.13 7.46 -13.91
C PHE A 34 -10.03 8.55 -13.82
N LYS A 35 -10.20 9.67 -14.54
CA LYS A 35 -9.23 10.78 -14.50
C LYS A 35 -9.18 11.45 -13.13
N ALA A 36 -10.32 11.56 -12.44
CA ALA A 36 -10.38 12.15 -11.10
C ALA A 36 -9.84 11.16 -10.06
N ALA A 37 -10.21 9.88 -10.15
CA ALA A 37 -9.67 8.83 -9.28
C ALA A 37 -8.13 8.77 -9.36
N ARG A 38 -7.55 8.81 -10.57
CA ARG A 38 -6.09 8.86 -10.76
C ARG A 38 -5.45 10.09 -10.10
N ARG A 39 -6.09 11.26 -10.19
CA ARG A 39 -5.60 12.48 -9.51
C ARG A 39 -5.67 12.36 -7.99
N ALA A 40 -6.75 11.78 -7.46
CA ALA A 40 -6.90 11.56 -6.02
C ALA A 40 -5.79 10.64 -5.49
N ILE A 41 -5.49 9.55 -6.21
CA ILE A 41 -4.39 8.64 -5.85
C ILE A 41 -3.04 9.36 -5.87
N LEU A 42 -2.74 10.10 -6.96
CA LEU A 42 -1.49 10.87 -7.06
C LEU A 42 -1.37 11.94 -5.97
N LEU A 43 -2.48 12.59 -5.63
CA LEU A 43 -2.52 13.56 -4.54
C LEU A 43 -2.25 12.89 -3.18
N GLY A 44 -2.83 11.71 -2.94
CA GLY A 44 -2.55 10.92 -1.74
C GLY A 44 -1.07 10.58 -1.59
N PHE A 45 -0.43 10.11 -2.66
CA PHE A 45 1.03 9.89 -2.65
C PHE A 45 1.82 11.18 -2.46
N ALA A 46 1.43 12.27 -3.11
CA ALA A 46 2.08 13.57 -2.95
C ALA A 46 2.00 14.08 -1.50
N MET A 47 0.86 13.89 -0.83
CA MET A 47 0.70 14.25 0.58
C MET A 47 1.54 13.37 1.51
N ASN A 48 1.67 12.07 1.21
CA ASN A 48 2.59 11.20 1.96
C ASN A 48 4.06 11.62 1.80
N ILE A 49 4.47 12.00 0.59
CA ILE A 49 5.83 12.54 0.34
C ILE A 49 6.02 13.85 1.13
N LEU A 50 5.04 14.75 1.13
CA LEU A 50 5.10 15.99 1.91
C LEU A 50 5.24 15.73 3.42
N ALA A 51 4.49 14.76 3.94
CA ALA A 51 4.60 14.34 5.33
C ALA A 51 5.98 13.76 5.64
N ALA A 52 6.51 12.88 4.79
CA ALA A 52 7.86 12.34 4.92
C ALA A 52 8.91 13.45 4.95
N LEU A 53 8.83 14.43 4.04
CA LEU A 53 9.74 15.58 4.02
C LEU A 53 9.69 16.38 5.33
N THR A 54 8.50 16.58 5.89
CA THR A 54 8.34 17.28 7.17
C THR A 54 9.00 16.49 8.30
N PHE A 55 8.84 15.16 8.33
CA PHE A 55 9.51 14.32 9.32
C PHE A 55 11.03 14.32 9.17
N TRP A 56 11.54 14.29 7.93
CA TRP A 56 12.96 14.42 7.65
C TRP A 56 13.53 15.74 8.17
N VAL A 57 12.81 16.86 7.98
CA VAL A 57 13.21 18.15 8.56
C VAL A 57 13.26 18.09 10.09
N THR A 58 12.28 17.43 10.72
CA THR A 58 12.23 17.30 12.18
C THR A 58 13.41 16.50 12.74
N ILE A 59 13.80 15.38 12.12
CA ILE A 59 14.94 14.57 12.62
C ILE A 59 16.30 15.23 12.41
N TYR A 60 16.43 16.12 11.42
CA TYR A 60 17.66 16.90 11.19
C TYR A 60 17.84 18.08 12.15
N LEU A 61 16.77 18.53 12.81
CA LEU A 61 16.86 19.56 13.84
C LEU A 61 17.46 18.99 15.12
N PRO A 62 18.25 19.77 15.88
CA PRO A 62 18.76 19.31 17.18
C PRO A 62 17.59 18.94 18.09
N ALA A 63 17.63 17.73 18.61
CA ALA A 63 16.66 17.26 19.59
C ALA A 63 16.73 18.13 20.85
N ALA A 64 15.58 18.33 21.49
CA ALA A 64 15.56 18.99 22.78
C ALA A 64 16.22 18.10 23.84
N ASP A 65 17.02 18.68 24.74
CA ASP A 65 17.80 17.94 25.75
C ASP A 65 16.95 17.02 26.64
N PHE A 66 15.66 17.33 26.80
CA PHE A 66 14.71 16.55 27.60
C PHE A 66 14.01 15.43 26.82
N TYR A 67 14.22 15.31 25.51
CA TYR A 67 13.55 14.31 24.67
C TYR A 67 14.41 13.04 24.53
N PRO A 68 14.02 11.92 25.17
CA PRO A 68 14.87 10.72 25.21
C PRO A 68 14.74 9.83 23.96
N ASN A 69 13.73 10.05 23.11
CA ASN A 69 13.32 9.09 22.07
C ASN A 69 13.75 9.50 20.65
N GLN A 70 14.78 10.34 20.51
CA GLN A 70 15.22 10.83 19.20
C GLN A 70 15.59 9.70 18.24
N GLU A 71 16.36 8.71 18.73
CA GLU A 71 16.78 7.55 17.94
C GLU A 71 15.58 6.70 17.47
N HIS A 72 14.60 6.49 18.35
CA HIS A 72 13.37 5.77 17.98
C HIS A 72 12.56 6.54 16.92
N PHE A 73 12.48 7.86 17.05
CA PHE A 73 11.80 8.69 16.06
C PHE A 73 12.49 8.63 14.70
N GLU A 74 13.83 8.72 14.66
CA GLU A 74 14.62 8.57 13.43
C GLU A 74 14.36 7.22 12.74
N ASN A 75 14.36 6.12 13.49
CA ASN A 75 14.04 4.79 12.97
C ASN A 75 12.64 4.73 12.34
N ILE A 76 11.63 5.35 12.98
CA ILE A 76 10.27 5.43 12.43
C ILE A 76 10.25 6.22 11.13
N VAL A 77 10.99 7.34 11.03
CA VAL A 77 11.03 8.16 9.82
C VAL A 77 11.66 7.40 8.65
N HIS A 78 12.74 6.66 8.89
CA HIS A 78 13.35 5.79 7.87
C HIS A 78 12.38 4.71 7.40
N ALA A 79 11.75 3.98 8.34
CA ALA A 79 10.78 2.95 8.01
C ALA A 79 9.56 3.52 7.26
N TYR A 80 9.00 4.63 7.71
CA TYR A 80 7.88 5.33 7.06
C TYR A 80 8.23 5.74 5.62
N THR A 81 9.42 6.31 5.40
CA THR A 81 9.89 6.69 4.07
C THR A 81 9.98 5.47 3.15
N GLN A 82 10.53 4.36 3.64
CA GLN A 82 10.63 3.13 2.89
C GLN A 82 9.26 2.52 2.56
N LEU A 83 8.30 2.58 3.49
CA LEU A 83 6.93 2.10 3.27
C LEU A 83 6.20 2.91 2.20
N ILE A 84 6.42 4.23 2.12
CA ILE A 84 5.88 5.04 1.03
C ILE A 84 6.47 4.61 -0.31
N VAL A 85 7.78 4.39 -0.37
CA VAL A 85 8.47 3.93 -1.59
C VAL A 85 7.95 2.55 -2.02
N ALA A 86 7.80 1.62 -1.06
CA ALA A 86 7.22 0.31 -1.29
C ALA A 86 5.79 0.42 -1.84
N GLY A 87 4.95 1.27 -1.24
CA GLY A 87 3.58 1.52 -1.68
C GLY A 87 3.49 2.09 -3.09
N LEU A 88 4.36 3.04 -3.44
CA LEU A 88 4.40 3.61 -4.79
C LEU A 88 4.86 2.58 -5.83
N ALA A 89 5.89 1.80 -5.51
CA ALA A 89 6.40 0.75 -6.40
C ALA A 89 5.36 -0.36 -6.61
N GLY A 90 4.74 -0.85 -5.53
CA GLY A 90 3.64 -1.81 -5.57
C GLY A 90 2.51 -1.30 -6.45
N PHE A 91 2.05 -0.07 -6.20
CA PHE A 91 0.95 0.52 -6.96
C PHE A 91 1.25 0.61 -8.46
N ILE A 92 2.44 1.06 -8.85
CA ILE A 92 2.84 1.16 -10.26
C ILE A 92 2.85 -0.22 -10.92
N VAL A 93 3.43 -1.22 -10.26
CA VAL A 93 3.52 -2.58 -10.82
C VAL A 93 2.14 -3.22 -10.88
N GLY A 94 1.35 -3.15 -9.81
CA GLY A 94 0.02 -3.72 -9.73
C GLY A 94 -0.95 -3.12 -10.76
N GLN A 95 -0.95 -1.79 -10.93
CA GLN A 95 -1.76 -1.14 -11.97
C GLN A 95 -1.32 -1.51 -13.38
N THR A 96 -0.01 -1.65 -13.61
CA THR A 96 0.54 -2.07 -14.91
C THR A 96 0.13 -3.51 -15.24
N ILE A 97 0.25 -4.43 -14.29
CA ILE A 97 -0.17 -5.82 -14.44
C ILE A 97 -1.68 -5.90 -14.68
N ASN A 98 -2.49 -5.17 -13.89
CA ASN A 98 -3.94 -5.14 -14.06
C ASN A 98 -4.30 -4.70 -15.49
N ALA A 99 -3.80 -3.55 -15.94
CA ALA A 99 -4.07 -3.05 -17.28
C ALA A 99 -3.63 -4.02 -18.38
N TRP A 100 -2.46 -4.65 -18.22
CA TRP A 100 -1.96 -5.65 -19.16
C TRP A 100 -2.85 -6.89 -19.22
N VAL A 101 -3.28 -7.43 -18.08
CA VAL A 101 -4.18 -8.59 -18.00
C VAL A 101 -5.56 -8.28 -18.59
N VAL A 102 -6.08 -7.06 -18.39
CA VAL A 102 -7.31 -6.61 -19.05
C VAL A 102 -7.19 -6.72 -20.57
N VAL A 103 -6.10 -6.17 -21.14
CA VAL A 103 -5.87 -6.20 -22.60
C VAL A 103 -5.70 -7.64 -23.08
N PHE A 104 -4.87 -8.44 -22.40
CA PHE A 104 -4.60 -9.84 -22.72
C PHE A 104 -5.88 -10.68 -22.74
N ILE A 105 -6.73 -10.59 -21.71
CA ILE A 105 -7.99 -11.33 -21.66
C ILE A 105 -8.93 -10.85 -22.76
N LYS A 106 -9.02 -9.52 -23.00
CA LYS A 106 -9.86 -8.96 -24.07
C LYS A 106 -9.47 -9.48 -25.45
N GLU A 107 -8.18 -9.62 -25.74
CA GLU A 107 -7.71 -10.17 -27.02
C GLU A 107 -8.13 -11.64 -27.21
N ARG A 108 -8.21 -12.41 -26.11
CA ARG A 108 -8.58 -13.83 -26.14
C ARG A 108 -10.09 -14.08 -26.13
N THR A 109 -10.85 -13.32 -25.34
CA THR A 109 -12.30 -13.53 -25.14
C THR A 109 -13.16 -12.55 -25.95
N LYS A 110 -12.56 -11.58 -26.62
CA LYS A 110 -13.23 -10.47 -27.33
C LYS A 110 -14.17 -9.71 -26.37
N GLU A 111 -15.45 -9.61 -26.72
CA GLU A 111 -16.47 -8.96 -25.89
C GLU A 111 -17.15 -9.93 -24.91
N LYS A 112 -16.80 -11.23 -24.94
CA LYS A 112 -17.39 -12.24 -24.06
C LYS A 112 -16.68 -12.24 -22.70
N HIS A 113 -17.44 -12.43 -21.63
CA HIS A 113 -16.97 -12.57 -20.24
C HIS A 113 -16.24 -11.33 -19.66
N LEU A 114 -16.89 -10.16 -19.71
CA LEU A 114 -16.41 -8.93 -19.06
C LEU A 114 -16.06 -9.13 -17.58
N TRP A 115 -16.87 -9.88 -16.84
CA TRP A 115 -16.64 -10.15 -15.42
C TRP A 115 -15.33 -10.89 -15.15
N ALA A 116 -15.03 -11.93 -15.95
CA ALA A 116 -13.78 -12.68 -15.81
C ALA A 116 -12.54 -11.80 -16.07
N ARG A 117 -12.65 -10.84 -17.00
CA ARG A 117 -11.60 -9.86 -17.27
C ARG A 117 -11.36 -8.94 -16.07
N LEU A 118 -12.42 -8.41 -15.48
CA LEU A 118 -12.33 -7.46 -14.36
C LEU A 118 -11.84 -8.13 -13.08
N VAL A 119 -12.35 -9.32 -12.75
CA VAL A 119 -11.93 -10.05 -11.55
C VAL A 119 -10.52 -10.60 -11.72
N GLY A 120 -10.23 -11.22 -12.87
CA GLY A 120 -8.91 -11.80 -13.13
C GLY A 120 -7.80 -10.76 -13.16
N SER A 121 -8.04 -9.58 -13.77
CA SER A 121 -7.05 -8.52 -13.80
C SER A 121 -6.84 -7.85 -12.44
N THR A 122 -7.90 -7.71 -11.65
CA THR A 122 -7.82 -7.17 -10.29
C THR A 122 -7.02 -8.09 -9.39
N PHE A 123 -7.30 -9.40 -9.43
CA PHE A 123 -6.55 -10.39 -8.66
C PHE A 123 -5.07 -10.39 -9.05
N ALA A 124 -4.75 -10.43 -10.35
CA ALA A 124 -3.36 -10.39 -10.82
C ALA A 124 -2.64 -9.08 -10.43
N GLY A 125 -3.33 -7.95 -10.54
CA GLY A 125 -2.80 -6.65 -10.12
C GLY A 125 -2.51 -6.58 -8.63
N GLN A 126 -3.43 -7.08 -7.80
CA GLN A 126 -3.28 -7.09 -6.34
C GLN A 126 -2.14 -8.00 -5.89
N LEU A 127 -2.00 -9.19 -6.49
CA LEU A 127 -0.84 -10.05 -6.24
C LEU A 127 0.47 -9.34 -6.59
N GLY A 128 0.54 -8.68 -7.75
CA GLY A 128 1.72 -7.93 -8.16
C GLY A 128 2.06 -6.78 -7.20
N ASP A 129 1.04 -6.02 -6.79
CA ASP A 129 1.17 -4.94 -5.81
C ASP A 129 1.71 -5.46 -4.48
N THR A 130 1.08 -6.49 -3.91
CA THR A 130 1.46 -7.07 -2.61
C THR A 130 2.86 -7.67 -2.64
N VAL A 131 3.21 -8.43 -3.67
CA VAL A 131 4.54 -9.04 -3.78
C VAL A 131 5.64 -7.97 -3.84
N VAL A 132 5.46 -6.92 -4.65
CA VAL A 132 6.45 -5.84 -4.77
C VAL A 132 6.51 -5.01 -3.49
N PHE A 133 5.35 -4.68 -2.92
CA PHE A 133 5.27 -3.96 -1.65
C PHE A 133 6.02 -4.74 -0.56
N CYS A 134 5.65 -6.01 -0.34
CA CYS A 134 6.25 -6.84 0.70
C CYS A 134 7.75 -7.03 0.46
N SER A 135 8.20 -7.17 -0.79
CA SER A 135 9.62 -7.33 -1.12
C SER A 135 10.45 -6.11 -0.70
N ILE A 136 9.90 -4.91 -0.84
CA ILE A 136 10.58 -3.66 -0.45
C ILE A 136 10.37 -3.39 1.04
N ALA A 137 9.18 -3.63 1.58
CA ALA A 137 8.82 -3.38 2.97
C ALA A 137 9.51 -4.35 3.94
N ALA A 138 9.78 -5.60 3.53
CA ALA A 138 10.42 -6.62 4.35
C ALA A 138 11.73 -6.15 4.98
N SER A 139 12.57 -5.42 4.24
CA SER A 139 13.82 -4.90 4.78
C SER A 139 13.62 -3.74 5.76
N ALA A 140 12.49 -3.03 5.73
CA ALA A 140 12.15 -1.98 6.72
C ALA A 140 11.85 -2.57 8.11
N ILE A 141 11.36 -3.81 8.15
CA ILE A 141 10.96 -4.54 9.37
C ILE A 141 11.98 -5.61 9.77
N GLY A 142 13.15 -5.66 9.13
CA GLY A 142 14.24 -6.57 9.48
C GLY A 142 14.04 -8.02 9.02
N ILE A 143 13.11 -8.27 8.11
CA ILE A 143 12.90 -9.60 7.51
C ILE A 143 14.07 -9.88 6.55
N SER A 144 14.89 -10.88 6.88
CA SER A 144 16.07 -11.28 6.09
C SER A 144 15.99 -12.72 5.57
N THR A 145 15.07 -13.53 6.11
CA THR A 145 14.90 -14.94 5.72
C THR A 145 13.77 -15.10 4.70
N PHE A 146 13.96 -15.99 3.72
CA PHE A 146 12.89 -16.33 2.77
C PHE A 146 11.65 -16.93 3.45
N GLY A 147 11.81 -17.69 4.54
CA GLY A 147 10.68 -18.25 5.30
C GLY A 147 9.82 -17.18 5.98
N ASP A 148 10.46 -16.18 6.57
CA ASP A 148 9.78 -15.04 7.21
C ASP A 148 9.09 -14.16 6.15
N PHE A 149 9.74 -13.98 4.99
CA PHE A 149 9.16 -13.28 3.84
C PHE A 149 7.90 -13.97 3.32
N VAL A 150 7.94 -15.30 3.14
CA VAL A 150 6.77 -16.07 2.69
C VAL A 150 5.64 -15.97 3.71
N THR A 151 5.95 -16.07 5.00
CA THR A 151 4.94 -15.93 6.07
C THR A 151 4.35 -14.52 6.12
N TYR A 152 5.17 -13.50 5.84
CA TYR A 152 4.74 -12.10 5.79
C TYR A 152 3.90 -11.75 4.54
N THR A 153 4.16 -12.44 3.43
CA THR A 153 3.52 -12.16 2.12
C THR A 153 2.30 -13.04 1.86
N ALA A 154 2.15 -14.16 2.58
CA ALA A 154 1.03 -15.10 2.48
C ALA A 154 -0.21 -14.63 3.23
#